data_AF-A0A5E4J832-F1
#
_entry.id   AF-A0A5E4J832-F1
#
_cell.length_a   1.000
_cell.length_b   1.000
_cell.length_c   1.000
_cell.angle_alpha   90.00
_cell.angle_beta   90.00
_cell.angle_gamma   90.00
#
_symmetry.space_group_name_H-M   'P 1'
#
loop_
_entity.id
_entity.type
_entity.pdbx_description
1 polymer ?
#
loop_
_entity_poly.entity_id
_entity_poly.type
_entity_poly.pdbx_seq_one_letter_code
_entity_poly.pdbx_strand_id
1 'polypeptide(L)'
;MARLFLSPIIVAFLLSATLAMDLTGDWRASTGENIYIRQIDNVVWYYGESTAKNENWTSVGYGTLEGNIVKLNWTDVPKGNASLMGTVAFNVTSDNELQVIDETGGWASKGVKLAKVSSGF
;
A
#
# COMPACT_ATOMS: atom_id res chain seq x y z
N MET A 1 34.36 51.70 -28.63
CA MET A 1 34.57 50.24 -28.51
C MET A 1 33.70 49.72 -27.37
N ALA A 2 32.51 49.20 -27.67
CA ALA A 2 31.62 48.63 -26.65
C ALA A 2 31.98 47.15 -26.44
N ARG A 3 32.30 46.76 -25.20
CA ARG A 3 32.57 45.37 -24.83
C ARG A 3 31.26 44.73 -24.36
N LEU A 4 30.69 43.83 -25.16
CA LEU A 4 29.63 42.92 -24.70
C LEU A 4 30.28 41.81 -23.86
N PHE A 5 29.89 41.71 -22.60
CA PHE A 5 30.17 40.53 -21.77
C PHE A 5 28.95 39.60 -21.85
N LEU A 6 29.07 38.47 -22.53
CA LEU A 6 28.13 37.36 -22.38
C LEU A 6 28.40 36.69 -21.02
N SER A 7 27.43 36.74 -20.12
CA SER A 7 27.44 35.93 -18.90
C SER A 7 26.77 34.58 -19.18
N PRO A 8 27.38 33.43 -18.86
CA PRO A 8 26.71 32.14 -19.00
C PRO A 8 25.69 32.00 -17.87
N ILE A 9 24.40 32.05 -18.22
CA ILE A 9 23.33 31.64 -17.30
C ILE A 9 23.42 30.12 -17.18
N ILE A 10 23.94 29.63 -16.06
CA ILE A 10 23.86 28.22 -15.68
C ILE A 10 22.47 28.00 -15.07
N VAL A 11 21.58 27.38 -15.83
CA VAL A 11 20.30 26.87 -15.30
C VAL A 11 20.55 25.49 -14.71
N ALA A 12 20.61 25.39 -13.39
CA ALA A 12 20.62 24.11 -12.70
C ALA A 12 19.21 23.53 -12.68
N PHE A 13 18.97 22.47 -13.45
CA PHE A 13 17.75 21.66 -13.36
C PHE A 13 17.89 20.72 -12.16
N LEU A 14 17.25 21.05 -11.04
CA LEU A 14 17.13 20.12 -9.91
C LEU A 14 16.06 19.08 -10.30
N LEU A 15 16.49 17.87 -10.67
CA LEU A 15 15.58 16.73 -10.74
C LEU A 15 15.18 16.37 -9.30
N SER A 16 13.95 16.69 -8.92
CA SER A 16 13.32 16.07 -7.76
C SER A 16 13.01 14.61 -8.12
N ALA A 17 13.87 13.69 -7.70
CA ALA A 17 13.50 12.28 -7.67
C ALA A 17 12.43 12.14 -6.58
N THR A 18 11.16 12.06 -6.98
CA THR A 18 10.13 11.55 -6.08
C THR A 18 10.51 10.10 -5.77
N LEU A 19 10.82 9.80 -4.51
CA LEU A 19 10.98 8.42 -4.12
C LEU A 19 9.62 7.75 -4.34
N ALA A 20 9.57 6.78 -5.24
CA ALA A 20 8.37 5.99 -5.44
C ALA A 20 8.17 5.16 -4.17
N MET A 21 6.97 5.21 -3.60
CA MET A 21 6.63 4.37 -2.45
C MET A 21 6.74 2.91 -2.87
N ASP A 22 7.44 2.12 -2.06
CA ASP A 22 7.48 0.67 -2.18
C ASP A 22 6.70 0.04 -1.04
N LEU A 23 5.51 -0.46 -1.36
CA LEU A 23 4.63 -1.11 -0.40
C LEU A 23 4.91 -2.60 -0.26
N THR A 24 5.83 -3.16 -1.05
CA THR A 24 6.18 -4.59 -0.96
C THR A 24 6.68 -4.93 0.44
N GLY A 25 6.13 -6.01 1.00
CA GLY A 25 6.62 -6.54 2.26
C GLY A 25 5.58 -7.26 3.10
N ASP A 26 6.03 -7.62 4.30
CA ASP A 26 5.19 -8.16 5.35
C ASP A 26 4.66 -7.01 6.19
N TRP A 27 3.38 -7.07 6.53
CA TRP A 27 2.66 -6.04 7.25
C TRP A 27 1.87 -6.67 8.39
N ARG A 28 1.66 -5.91 9.46
CA ARG A 28 0.87 -6.30 10.62
C ARG A 28 -0.26 -5.31 10.82
N ALA A 29 -1.49 -5.80 10.82
CA ALA A 29 -2.63 -4.99 11.22
C ALA A 29 -2.56 -4.67 12.72
N SER A 30 -3.05 -3.49 13.12
CA SER A 30 -3.17 -3.11 14.53
C SER A 30 -4.09 -4.05 15.33
N THR A 31 -4.94 -4.80 14.63
CA THR A 31 -5.82 -5.85 15.14
C THR A 31 -5.14 -7.22 15.27
N GLY A 32 -3.92 -7.38 14.71
CA GLY A 32 -3.03 -8.53 14.95
C GLY A 32 -2.84 -9.47 13.75
N GLU A 33 -3.57 -9.27 12.65
CA GLU A 33 -3.55 -10.13 11.46
C GLU A 33 -2.34 -9.88 10.57
N ASN A 34 -1.91 -10.94 9.88
CA ASN A 34 -0.79 -10.88 8.95
C ASN A 34 -1.28 -10.45 7.58
N ILE A 35 -0.58 -9.48 7.00
CA ILE A 35 -0.86 -8.96 5.67
C ILE A 35 0.45 -8.99 4.87
N TYR A 36 0.35 -9.36 3.60
CA TYR A 36 1.47 -9.46 2.69
C TYR A 36 1.12 -8.68 1.44
N ILE A 37 1.97 -7.71 1.11
CA ILE A 37 1.74 -6.82 -0.04
C ILE A 37 2.86 -7.04 -1.04
N ARG A 38 2.49 -7.16 -2.31
CA ARG A 38 3.42 -7.11 -3.43
C ARG A 38 3.02 -5.99 -4.37
N GLN A 39 3.90 -5.00 -4.52
CA GLN A 39 3.72 -3.93 -5.48
C GLN A 39 4.54 -4.23 -6.75
N ILE A 40 3.94 -3.97 -7.91
CA ILE A 40 4.61 -4.00 -9.22
C ILE A 40 4.13 -2.75 -9.96
N ASP A 41 5.02 -1.76 -10.12
CA ASP A 41 4.67 -0.42 -10.58
C ASP A 41 3.54 0.18 -9.72
N ASN A 42 2.38 0.48 -10.32
CA ASN A 42 1.19 0.96 -9.63
C ASN A 42 0.19 -0.16 -9.28
N VAL A 43 0.49 -1.43 -9.62
CA VAL A 43 -0.37 -2.57 -9.30
C VAL A 43 -0.01 -3.11 -7.93
N VAL A 44 -1.02 -3.33 -7.10
CA VAL A 44 -0.87 -3.86 -5.74
C VAL A 44 -1.59 -5.19 -5.63
N TRP A 45 -0.86 -6.21 -5.17
CA TRP A 45 -1.39 -7.50 -4.76
C TRP A 45 -1.37 -7.62 -3.25
N TYR A 46 -2.41 -8.23 -2.71
CA TYR A 46 -2.64 -8.41 -1.29
C TYR A 46 -2.93 -9.89 -1.00
N TYR A 47 -2.35 -10.38 0.08
CA TYR A 47 -2.74 -11.62 0.75
C TYR A 47 -2.85 -11.33 2.25
N GLY A 48 -3.95 -11.73 2.87
CA GLY A 48 -4.18 -11.56 4.30
C GLY A 48 -4.65 -12.86 4.94
N GLU A 49 -4.28 -13.06 6.20
CA GLU A 49 -4.75 -14.20 6.98
C GLU A 49 -4.95 -13.83 8.45
N SER A 50 -6.01 -14.40 9.03
CA SER A 50 -6.24 -14.31 10.47
C SER A 50 -5.15 -15.04 11.24
N THR A 51 -4.76 -14.48 12.38
CA THR A 51 -3.84 -15.12 13.34
C THR A 51 -4.57 -15.72 14.53
N ALA A 52 -5.88 -15.46 14.66
CA ALA A 52 -6.71 -15.95 15.75
C ALA A 52 -7.08 -17.43 15.54
N LYS A 53 -6.90 -18.26 16.57
CA LYS A 53 -7.16 -19.72 16.52
C LYS A 53 -8.57 -20.11 16.08
N ASN A 54 -9.56 -19.23 16.25
CA ASN A 54 -10.97 -19.52 16.01
C ASN A 54 -11.58 -18.66 14.88
N GLU A 55 -10.82 -17.73 14.30
CA GLU A 55 -11.22 -17.01 13.09
C GLU A 55 -10.40 -17.60 11.97
N ASN A 56 -11.05 -18.19 10.98
CA ASN A 56 -10.37 -18.84 9.88
C ASN A 56 -10.80 -18.15 8.59
N TRP A 57 -10.20 -17.00 8.31
CA TRP A 57 -10.34 -16.34 7.03
C TRP A 57 -8.97 -16.17 6.41
N THR A 58 -8.96 -16.17 5.09
CA THR A 58 -7.78 -15.90 4.29
C THR A 58 -8.31 -15.23 3.05
N SER A 59 -7.74 -14.09 2.70
CA SER A 59 -8.22 -13.30 1.58
C SER A 59 -7.08 -12.91 0.67
N VAL A 60 -7.44 -12.72 -0.59
CA VAL A 60 -6.56 -12.17 -1.62
C VAL A 60 -7.23 -10.95 -2.22
N GLY A 61 -6.42 -10.06 -2.77
CA GLY A 61 -6.93 -8.86 -3.39
C GLY A 61 -5.94 -8.27 -4.37
N TYR A 62 -6.47 -7.45 -5.26
CA TYR A 62 -5.68 -6.75 -6.26
C TYR A 62 -6.28 -5.38 -6.56
N GLY A 63 -5.43 -4.46 -6.99
CA GLY A 63 -5.86 -3.15 -7.45
C GLY A 63 -4.68 -2.23 -7.69
N THR A 64 -4.83 -0.94 -7.37
CA THR A 64 -3.86 0.08 -7.77
C THR A 64 -3.48 1.03 -6.64
N LEU A 65 -2.25 1.56 -6.76
CA LEU A 65 -1.74 2.70 -6.01
C LEU A 65 -1.76 3.94 -6.90
N GLU A 66 -2.50 4.97 -6.49
CA GLU A 66 -2.58 6.27 -7.17
C GLU A 66 -2.33 7.39 -6.16
N GLY A 67 -1.22 8.12 -6.34
CA GLY A 67 -0.74 9.06 -5.32
C GLY A 67 -0.47 8.30 -4.02
N ASN A 68 -1.19 8.66 -2.96
CA ASN A 68 -1.10 8.01 -1.64
C ASN A 68 -2.27 7.07 -1.35
N ILE A 69 -3.08 6.71 -2.35
CA ILE A 69 -4.26 5.89 -2.14
C ILE A 69 -4.08 4.54 -2.81
N VAL A 70 -4.15 3.48 -2.02
CA VAL A 70 -4.29 2.11 -2.52
C VAL A 70 -5.76 1.76 -2.55
N LYS A 71 -6.27 1.25 -3.67
CA LYS A 71 -7.64 0.69 -3.76
C LYS A 71 -7.55 -0.75 -4.22
N LEU A 72 -8.17 -1.67 -3.48
CA LEU A 72 -8.19 -3.10 -3.79
C LEU A 72 -9.63 -3.59 -3.90
N ASN A 73 -9.86 -4.53 -4.82
CA ASN A 73 -10.94 -5.50 -4.71
C ASN A 73 -10.37 -6.74 -4.02
N TRP A 74 -11.13 -7.33 -3.10
CA TRP A 74 -10.69 -8.49 -2.33
C TRP A 74 -11.78 -9.54 -2.20
N THR A 75 -11.37 -10.80 -1.97
CA THR A 75 -12.25 -11.93 -1.68
C THR A 75 -11.56 -12.92 -0.76
N ASP A 76 -12.34 -13.61 0.06
CA ASP A 76 -11.87 -14.79 0.78
C ASP A 76 -11.56 -15.94 -0.17
N VAL A 77 -10.61 -16.80 0.22
CA VAL A 77 -10.18 -18.01 -0.47
C VAL A 77 -10.34 -19.23 0.44
N PRO A 78 -10.52 -20.45 -0.12
CA PRO A 78 -10.91 -21.64 0.64
C PRO A 78 -9.81 -22.26 1.52
N LYS A 79 -8.83 -21.47 1.96
CA LYS A 79 -7.96 -21.79 3.10
C LYS A 79 -8.70 -21.56 4.43
N GLY A 80 -9.60 -20.58 4.46
CA GLY A 80 -10.53 -20.30 5.55
C GLY A 80 -11.94 -20.86 5.31
N ASN A 81 -12.85 -20.60 6.25
CA ASN A 81 -14.28 -20.93 6.16
C ASN A 81 -15.16 -19.74 5.77
N ALA A 82 -14.58 -18.54 5.70
CA ALA A 82 -15.28 -17.34 5.29
C ALA A 82 -15.43 -17.28 3.76
N SER A 83 -16.42 -16.52 3.28
CA SER A 83 -16.73 -16.36 1.85
C SER A 83 -17.14 -14.91 1.55
N LEU A 84 -16.53 -13.96 2.25
CA LEU A 84 -16.78 -12.53 2.10
C LEU A 84 -15.97 -11.96 0.94
N MET A 85 -16.40 -10.81 0.44
CA MET A 85 -15.73 -10.06 -0.62
C MET A 85 -16.13 -8.60 -0.56
N GLY A 86 -15.32 -7.75 -1.18
CA GLY A 86 -15.63 -6.32 -1.29
C GLY A 86 -14.45 -5.51 -1.77
N THR A 87 -14.38 -4.29 -1.27
CA THR A 87 -13.33 -3.32 -1.58
C THR A 87 -12.68 -2.83 -0.31
N VAL A 88 -11.41 -2.44 -0.39
CA VAL A 88 -10.73 -1.69 0.67
C VAL A 88 -9.89 -0.59 0.07
N ALA A 89 -9.90 0.58 0.68
CA ALA A 89 -9.03 1.69 0.35
C ALA A 89 -8.14 2.04 1.53
N PHE A 90 -6.85 2.18 1.26
CA PHE A 90 -5.85 2.62 2.22
C PHE A 90 -5.30 3.99 1.84
N ASN A 91 -5.08 4.84 2.84
CA ASN A 91 -4.18 5.98 2.73
C ASN A 91 -2.78 5.54 3.16
N VAL A 92 -1.77 5.79 2.32
CA VAL A 92 -0.36 5.60 2.63
C VAL A 92 0.10 6.81 3.44
N THR A 93 0.24 6.64 4.76
CA THR A 93 0.68 7.72 5.65
C THR A 93 2.21 7.80 5.72
N SER A 94 2.91 6.70 5.45
CA SER A 94 4.35 6.62 5.21
C SER A 94 4.71 5.32 4.49
N ASP A 95 5.96 5.15 4.07
CA ASP A 95 6.46 3.90 3.48
C ASP A 95 6.27 2.66 4.39
N ASN A 96 6.03 2.88 5.68
CA ASN A 96 5.87 1.82 6.68
C ASN A 96 4.50 1.83 7.37
N GLU A 97 3.56 2.67 6.93
CA GLU A 97 2.23 2.74 7.54
C GLU A 97 1.13 2.97 6.50
N LEU A 98 0.11 2.10 6.53
CA LEU A 98 -1.14 2.24 5.79
C LEU A 98 -2.29 2.42 6.78
N GLN A 99 -3.30 3.19 6.41
CA GLN A 99 -4.52 3.35 7.19
C GLN A 99 -5.76 3.05 6.35
N VAL A 100 -6.66 2.22 6.85
CA VAL A 100 -7.97 1.98 6.22
C VAL A 100 -8.79 3.26 6.26
N ILE A 101 -9.17 3.77 5.08
CA ILE A 101 -10.02 4.96 4.95
C ILE A 101 -11.43 4.64 4.44
N ASP A 102 -11.58 3.53 3.71
CA ASP A 102 -12.88 3.04 3.24
C ASP A 102 -12.86 1.54 3.04
N GLU A 103 -14.00 0.89 3.22
CA GLU A 103 -14.14 -0.56 3.04
C GLU A 103 -15.58 -0.98 2.81
N THR A 104 -15.74 -2.12 2.13
CA THR A 104 -16.98 -2.86 2.04
C THR A 104 -16.71 -4.35 2.26
N GLY A 105 -17.74 -5.10 2.65
CA GLY A 105 -17.64 -6.54 2.85
C GLY A 105 -17.07 -6.96 4.20
N GLY A 106 -16.71 -6.00 5.07
CA GLY A 106 -16.22 -6.28 6.41
C GLY A 106 -14.72 -6.58 6.43
N TRP A 107 -13.93 -5.88 5.61
CA TRP A 107 -12.48 -6.12 5.54
C TRP A 107 -11.78 -5.82 6.87
N ALA A 108 -12.07 -4.65 7.45
CA ALA A 108 -11.69 -4.25 8.80
C ALA A 108 -12.49 -3.00 9.19
N SER A 109 -12.39 -2.55 10.45
CA SER A 109 -12.94 -1.23 10.81
C SER A 109 -12.14 -0.09 10.16
N LYS A 110 -12.83 0.97 9.74
CA LYS A 110 -12.15 2.21 9.30
C LYS A 110 -11.21 2.73 10.38
N GLY A 111 -10.03 3.21 9.97
CA GLY A 111 -8.99 3.70 10.87
C GLY A 111 -8.00 2.64 11.35
N VAL A 112 -8.24 1.34 11.11
CA VAL A 112 -7.24 0.28 11.33
C VAL A 112 -5.97 0.61 10.56
N LYS A 113 -4.83 0.37 11.21
CA LYS A 113 -3.50 0.64 10.64
C LYS A 113 -2.78 -0.65 10.30
N LEU A 114 -2.04 -0.64 9.20
CA LEU A 114 -1.05 -1.66 8.89
C LEU A 114 0.34 -1.06 9.09
N ALA A 115 1.19 -1.73 9.86
CA ALA A 115 2.60 -1.36 10.02
C ALA A 115 3.48 -2.35 9.26
N LYS A 116 4.44 -1.85 8.47
CA LYS A 116 5.39 -2.71 7.76
C LYS A 116 6.33 -3.37 8.77
N VAL A 117 6.49 -4.68 8.64
CA VAL A 117 7.35 -5.54 9.47
C VAL A 117 8.67 -5.83 8.76
N SER A 118 8.62 -6.13 7.46
CA SER A 118 9.79 -6.45 6.62
C SER A 118 9.53 -6.05 5.16
N SER A 119 10.57 -5.99 4.32
CA SER A 119 10.45 -5.78 2.87
C SER A 119 9.98 -7.03 2.11
N GLY A 120 9.80 -8.17 2.78
CA GLY A 120 9.35 -9.45 2.21
C GLY A 120 10.44 -10.26 1.48
N PHE A 121 11.42 -9.59 0.86
CA PHE A 121 12.58 -10.19 0.18
C PHE A 121 13.87 -9.43 0.53
#